data_AF-A0A0V0HNJ6-F1
#
_entry.id   AF-A0A0V0HNJ6-F1
#
_cell.length_a   1.000
_cell.length_b   1.000
_cell.length_c   1.000
_cell.angle_alpha   90.00
_cell.angle_beta   90.00
_cell.angle_gamma   90.00
#
_symmetry.space_group_name_H-M   'P 1'
#
loop_
_entity.id
_entity.type
_entity.pdbx_description
1 polymer ?
#
loop_
_entity_poly.entity_id
_entity_poly.type
_entity_poly.pdbx_seq_one_letter_code
_entity_poly.pdbx_strand_id
1 'polypeptide(L)'
;VKDLEIELDSLKQSGKENLQQAVLTEKEKFTQMQWDMEELRRKCVEMELKLAAEQADKMRMESTQGILVQENERLYQELDAAQQQNNSLQKLHLELESKSNTDVKLLVKEVKSLRSSHTELKQELSKLAKEKAEVEMILREERQTREHATAANIKLLHEYEILRSRLEECSVSFLIEEENKLVLDASIPSDAIDILSTSDDRIGLLLAEAQLLAPDVETTIAGRNLDGEYSKTAVDELRKQLADVYVDNAKLRKQMNSVIRYALQTAGRSKDNEEESPSTKTALTKSLDG
;
A
#
# COMPACT_ATOMS: atom_id res chain seq x y z
N VAL A 1 -18.78 166.63 55.73
CA VAL A 1 -19.44 166.49 54.40
C VAL A 1 -18.44 165.95 53.37
N LYS A 2 -17.27 166.57 53.15
CA LYS A 2 -16.22 166.04 52.24
C LYS A 2 -15.65 164.66 52.61
N ASP A 3 -15.43 164.38 53.89
CA ASP A 3 -14.90 163.07 54.31
C ASP A 3 -15.88 161.93 54.01
N LEU A 4 -17.18 162.20 54.11
CA LEU A 4 -18.26 161.24 53.80
C LEU A 4 -18.40 160.97 52.29
N GLU A 5 -18.06 161.93 51.43
CA GLU A 5 -18.05 161.74 49.97
C GLU A 5 -16.85 160.90 49.52
N ILE A 6 -15.68 161.12 50.13
CA ILE A 6 -14.47 160.31 49.90
C ILE A 6 -14.69 158.88 50.40
N GLU A 7 -15.33 158.69 51.55
CA GLU A 7 -15.72 157.38 52.06
C GLU A 7 -16.77 156.69 51.17
N LEU A 8 -17.75 157.42 50.64
CA LEU A 8 -18.74 156.89 49.72
C LEU A 8 -18.12 156.45 48.39
N ASP A 9 -17.21 157.23 47.83
CA ASP A 9 -16.53 156.89 46.57
C ASP A 9 -15.51 155.77 46.76
N SER A 10 -14.82 155.71 47.91
CA SER A 10 -13.98 154.57 48.32
C SER A 10 -14.81 153.29 48.49
N LEU A 11 -15.98 153.37 49.12
CA LEU A 11 -16.89 152.24 49.30
C LEU A 11 -17.49 151.75 47.97
N LYS A 12 -17.83 152.66 47.05
CA LYS A 12 -18.28 152.31 45.69
C LYS A 12 -17.18 151.63 44.88
N GLN A 13 -15.95 152.15 44.95
CA GLN A 13 -14.81 151.58 44.26
C GLN A 13 -14.43 150.21 44.83
N SER A 14 -14.41 150.07 46.16
CA SER A 14 -14.22 148.78 46.85
C SER A 14 -15.35 147.79 46.54
N GLY A 15 -16.60 148.24 46.50
CA GLY A 15 -17.75 147.40 46.11
C GLY A 15 -17.63 146.89 44.67
N LYS A 16 -17.17 147.73 43.74
CA LYS A 16 -16.91 147.36 42.34
C LYS A 16 -15.76 146.37 42.21
N GLU A 17 -14.67 146.58 42.94
CA GLU A 17 -13.51 145.67 42.99
C GLU A 17 -13.89 144.31 43.61
N ASN A 18 -14.65 144.31 44.70
CA ASN A 18 -15.19 143.08 45.31
C ASN A 18 -16.11 142.31 44.35
N LEU A 19 -16.98 143.01 43.61
CA LEU A 19 -17.83 142.39 42.60
C LEU A 19 -16.99 141.80 41.46
N GLN A 20 -15.99 142.53 40.97
CA GLN A 20 -15.09 142.05 39.92
C GLN A 20 -14.29 140.81 40.39
N GLN A 21 -13.80 140.83 41.63
CA GLN A 21 -13.08 139.69 42.22
C GLN A 21 -13.99 138.47 42.40
N ALA A 22 -15.24 138.67 42.85
CA ALA A 22 -16.23 137.60 42.96
C ALA A 22 -16.54 136.99 41.58
N VAL A 23 -16.72 137.84 40.56
CA VAL A 23 -16.92 137.39 39.17
C VAL A 23 -15.73 136.60 38.63
N LEU A 24 -14.49 137.05 38.90
CA LEU A 24 -13.28 136.31 38.49
C LEU A 24 -13.17 134.96 39.20
N THR A 25 -13.43 134.93 40.52
CA THR A 25 -13.39 133.70 41.31
C THR A 25 -14.44 132.69 40.84
N GLU A 26 -15.66 133.14 40.55
CA GLU A 26 -16.71 132.27 40.01
C GLU A 26 -16.39 131.77 38.59
N LYS A 27 -15.77 132.60 37.74
CA LYS A 27 -15.29 132.16 36.42
C LYS A 27 -14.20 131.10 36.51
N GLU A 28 -13.29 131.23 37.46
CA GLU A 28 -12.24 130.24 37.73
C GLU A 28 -12.86 128.91 38.19
N LYS A 29 -13.77 128.94 39.18
CA LYS A 29 -14.51 127.75 39.63
C LYS A 29 -15.30 127.08 38.51
N PHE A 30 -15.98 127.87 37.67
CA PHE A 30 -16.73 127.34 36.52
C PHE A 30 -15.80 126.63 35.53
N THR A 31 -14.64 127.21 35.25
CA THR A 31 -13.64 126.60 34.35
C THR A 31 -13.06 125.33 34.95
N GLN A 32 -12.73 125.32 36.24
CA GLN A 32 -12.27 124.12 36.95
C GLN A 32 -13.32 123.00 36.90
N MET A 33 -14.58 123.32 37.20
CA MET A 33 -15.68 122.37 37.12
C MET A 33 -15.86 121.82 35.70
N GLN A 34 -15.67 122.66 34.67
CA GLN A 34 -15.72 122.23 33.27
C GLN A 34 -14.60 121.22 32.93
N TRP A 35 -13.37 121.45 33.43
CA TRP A 35 -12.26 120.50 33.29
C TRP A 35 -12.52 119.18 34.01
N ASP A 36 -12.98 119.24 35.26
CA ASP A 36 -13.29 118.06 36.07
C ASP A 36 -14.40 117.22 35.42
N MET A 37 -15.43 117.87 34.86
CA MET A 37 -16.53 117.21 34.15
C MET A 37 -16.05 116.51 32.88
N GLU A 38 -15.20 117.16 32.06
CA GLU A 38 -14.66 116.53 30.86
C GLU A 38 -13.66 115.40 31.19
N GLU A 39 -12.90 115.51 32.28
CA GLU A 39 -12.06 114.41 32.77
C GLU A 39 -12.90 113.22 33.24
N LEU A 40 -13.97 113.45 34.00
CA LEU A 40 -14.89 112.40 34.41
C LEU A 40 -15.56 111.74 33.19
N ARG A 41 -16.02 112.54 32.22
CA ARG A 41 -16.61 112.04 30.97
C ARG A 41 -15.62 111.13 30.21
N ARG A 42 -14.36 111.56 30.09
CA ARG A 42 -13.29 110.76 29.47
C ARG A 42 -13.08 109.43 30.20
N LYS A 43 -13.01 109.45 31.54
CA LYS A 43 -12.86 108.25 32.36
C LYS A 43 -14.04 107.28 32.23
N CYS A 44 -15.27 107.79 32.19
CA CYS A 44 -16.46 106.95 31.97
C CYS A 44 -16.38 106.22 30.62
N VAL A 45 -16.06 106.93 29.54
CA VAL A 45 -15.92 106.31 28.20
C VAL A 45 -14.78 105.29 28.18
N GLU A 46 -13.64 105.58 28.82
CA GLU A 46 -12.53 104.62 28.90
C GLU A 46 -12.92 103.35 29.65
N MET A 47 -13.66 103.46 30.77
CA MET A 47 -14.16 102.31 31.52
C MET A 47 -15.21 101.53 30.72
N GLU A 48 -16.11 102.19 30.00
CA GLU A 48 -17.10 101.54 29.13
C GLU A 48 -16.42 100.73 28.01
N LEU A 49 -15.37 101.29 27.39
CA LEU A 49 -14.60 100.57 26.36
C LEU A 49 -13.84 99.37 26.94
N LYS A 50 -13.23 99.51 28.13
CA LYS A 50 -12.56 98.38 28.81
C LYS A 50 -13.54 97.28 29.17
N LEU A 51 -14.71 97.63 29.71
CA LEU A 51 -15.75 96.67 30.05
C LEU A 51 -16.27 95.93 28.81
N ALA A 52 -16.48 96.65 27.70
CA ALA A 52 -16.90 96.04 26.44
C ALA A 52 -15.84 95.07 25.88
N ALA A 53 -14.55 95.43 25.98
CA ALA A 53 -13.45 94.55 25.58
C ALA A 53 -13.37 93.29 26.45
N GLU A 54 -13.45 93.44 27.77
CA GLU A 54 -13.47 92.30 28.70
C GLU A 54 -14.67 91.37 28.49
N GLN A 55 -15.85 91.93 28.22
CA GLN A 55 -17.04 91.13 27.89
C GLN A 55 -16.87 90.38 26.57
N ALA A 56 -16.30 91.01 25.55
CA ALA A 56 -16.01 90.36 24.27
C ALA A 56 -14.99 89.22 24.45
N ASP A 57 -13.93 89.43 25.23
CA ASP A 57 -12.93 88.41 25.54
C ASP A 57 -13.52 87.24 26.32
N LYS A 58 -14.38 87.53 27.30
CA LYS A 58 -15.10 86.52 28.07
C LYS A 58 -15.98 85.64 27.15
N MET A 59 -16.76 86.24 26.26
CA MET A 59 -17.59 85.49 25.30
C MET A 59 -16.75 84.62 24.35
N ARG A 60 -15.60 85.11 23.89
CA ARG A 60 -14.67 84.32 23.06
C ARG A 60 -14.10 83.13 23.83
N MET A 61 -13.72 83.34 25.09
CA MET A 61 -13.18 82.29 25.95
C MET A 61 -14.24 81.23 26.26
N GLU A 62 -15.47 81.63 26.60
CA GLU A 62 -16.59 80.71 26.86
C GLU A 62 -16.95 79.89 25.62
N SER A 63 -16.97 80.51 24.43
CA SER A 63 -17.17 79.80 23.16
C SER A 63 -16.05 78.78 22.89
N THR A 64 -14.80 79.17 23.10
CA THR A 64 -13.64 78.28 22.93
C THR A 64 -13.67 77.12 23.92
N GLN A 65 -14.02 77.39 25.18
CA GLN A 65 -14.18 76.39 26.21
C GLN A 65 -15.29 75.39 25.86
N GLY A 66 -16.42 75.87 25.33
CA GLY A 66 -17.51 75.00 24.86
C GLY A 66 -17.06 74.03 23.75
N ILE A 67 -16.31 74.53 22.76
CA ILE A 67 -15.75 73.70 21.68
C ILE A 67 -14.78 72.67 22.24
N LEU A 68 -13.89 73.06 23.14
CA LEU A 68 -12.92 72.15 23.75
C LEU A 68 -13.60 71.04 24.57
N VAL A 69 -14.64 71.36 25.33
CA VAL A 69 -15.40 70.36 26.10
C VAL A 69 -16.10 69.36 25.16
N GLN A 70 -16.73 69.85 24.10
CA GLN A 70 -17.39 69.00 23.11
C GLN A 70 -16.40 68.07 22.38
N GLU A 71 -15.23 68.60 22.02
CA GLU A 71 -14.16 67.81 21.40
C GLU A 71 -13.67 66.72 22.35
N ASN A 72 -13.46 67.07 23.62
CA ASN A 72 -12.98 66.14 24.63
C ASN A 72 -13.99 65.00 24.88
N GLU A 73 -15.28 65.32 24.93
CA GLU A 73 -16.35 64.32 25.06
C GLU A 73 -16.39 63.37 23.84
N ARG A 74 -16.22 63.90 22.61
CA ARG A 74 -16.12 63.07 21.41
C ARG A 74 -14.92 62.13 21.47
N LEU A 75 -13.75 62.64 21.86
CA LEU A 75 -12.53 61.84 21.99
C LEU A 75 -12.67 60.73 23.04
N TYR A 76 -13.36 60.98 24.16
CA TYR A 76 -13.65 59.93 25.14
C TYR A 76 -14.56 58.84 24.59
N GLN A 77 -15.58 59.19 23.80
CA GLN A 77 -16.45 58.22 23.15
C GLN A 77 -15.70 57.39 22.10
N GLU A 78 -14.83 58.03 21.31
CA GLU A 78 -13.97 57.33 20.34
C GLU A 78 -12.99 56.39 21.03
N LEU A 79 -12.40 56.81 22.16
CA LEU A 79 -11.51 55.98 22.96
C LEU A 79 -12.22 54.75 23.52
N ASP A 80 -13.43 54.92 24.08
CA ASP A 80 -14.22 53.80 24.61
C ASP A 80 -14.62 52.83 23.48
N ALA A 81 -15.07 53.35 22.34
CA ALA A 81 -15.41 52.53 21.17
C ALA A 81 -14.20 51.74 20.66
N ALA A 82 -13.03 52.38 20.54
CA ALA A 82 -11.79 51.72 20.15
C ALA A 82 -11.36 50.65 21.17
N GLN A 83 -11.52 50.91 22.47
CA GLN A 83 -11.20 49.96 23.52
C GLN A 83 -12.13 48.74 23.50
N GLN A 84 -13.43 48.94 23.26
CA GLN A 84 -14.39 47.85 23.08
C GLN A 84 -14.08 47.00 21.84
N GLN A 85 -13.71 47.62 20.72
CA GLN A 85 -13.27 46.90 19.51
C GLN A 85 -12.00 46.10 19.75
N ASN A 86 -11.01 46.68 20.44
CA ASN A 86 -9.78 45.97 20.75
C ASN A 86 -10.03 44.73 21.63
N ASN A 87 -10.91 44.87 22.64
CA ASN A 87 -11.29 43.76 23.51
C ASN A 87 -12.01 42.64 22.75
N SER A 88 -12.87 42.96 21.77
CA SER A 88 -13.57 41.96 20.97
C SER A 88 -12.62 41.22 20.02
N LEU A 89 -11.70 41.95 19.37
CA LEU A 89 -10.66 41.37 18.53
C LEU A 89 -9.72 40.46 19.33
N GLN A 90 -9.33 40.87 20.55
CA GLN A 90 -8.49 40.06 21.41
C GLN A 90 -9.17 38.73 21.79
N LYS A 91 -10.47 38.74 22.11
CA LYS A 91 -11.22 37.50 22.37
C LYS A 91 -11.26 36.58 21.15
N LEU A 92 -11.57 37.14 19.97
CA LEU A 92 -11.59 36.38 18.72
C LEU A 92 -10.23 35.74 18.41
N HIS A 93 -9.15 36.49 18.64
CA HIS A 93 -7.79 36.00 18.46
C HIS A 93 -7.49 34.80 19.37
N LEU A 94 -7.78 34.90 20.67
CA LEU A 94 -7.57 33.81 21.62
C LEU A 94 -8.40 32.56 21.25
N GLU A 95 -9.64 32.74 20.81
CA GLU A 95 -10.47 31.64 20.32
C GLU A 95 -9.87 30.97 19.08
N LEU A 96 -9.40 31.76 18.10
CA LEU A 96 -8.76 31.26 16.89
C LEU A 96 -7.46 30.52 17.20
N GLU A 97 -6.63 31.05 18.09
CA GLU A 97 -5.41 30.39 18.57
C GLU A 97 -5.72 29.06 19.25
N SER A 98 -6.76 29.01 20.09
CA SER A 98 -7.15 27.78 20.77
C SER A 98 -7.59 26.69 19.77
N LYS A 99 -8.36 27.08 18.75
CA LYS A 99 -8.80 26.19 17.65
C LYS A 99 -7.61 25.73 16.80
N SER A 100 -6.73 26.64 16.41
CA SER A 100 -5.51 26.31 15.65
C SER A 100 -4.62 25.34 16.42
N ASN A 101 -4.46 25.52 17.73
CA ASN A 101 -3.68 24.61 18.58
C ASN A 101 -4.32 23.21 18.67
N THR A 102 -5.66 23.12 18.73
CA THR A 102 -6.33 21.81 18.68
C THR A 102 -6.15 21.12 17.33
N ASP A 103 -6.24 21.85 16.22
CA ASP A 103 -6.08 21.31 14.88
C ASP A 103 -4.64 20.82 14.65
N VAL A 104 -3.64 21.60 15.07
CA VAL A 104 -2.22 21.19 15.02
C VAL A 104 -2.00 19.90 15.82
N LYS A 105 -2.62 19.75 17.00
CA LYS A 105 -2.51 18.51 17.79
C LYS A 105 -3.14 17.31 17.08
N LEU A 106 -4.26 17.49 16.39
CA LEU A 106 -4.90 16.44 15.60
C LEU A 106 -4.01 16.03 14.41
N LEU A 107 -3.50 17.00 13.65
CA LEU A 107 -2.58 16.76 12.54
C LEU A 107 -1.31 16.03 13.00
N VAL A 108 -0.75 16.39 14.16
CA VAL A 108 0.40 15.67 14.73
C VAL A 108 0.06 14.21 15.04
N LYS A 109 -1.14 13.91 15.57
CA LYS A 109 -1.58 12.54 15.83
C LYS A 109 -1.76 11.74 14.54
N GLU A 110 -2.38 12.35 13.53
CA GLU A 110 -2.59 11.73 12.22
C GLU A 110 -1.26 11.44 11.53
N VAL A 111 -0.34 12.41 11.50
CA VAL A 111 1.01 12.22 10.94
C VAL A 111 1.77 11.13 11.68
N LYS A 112 1.64 11.04 13.01
CA LYS A 112 2.25 9.94 13.79
C LYS A 112 1.66 8.58 13.42
N SER A 113 0.34 8.46 13.31
CA SER A 113 -0.36 7.23 12.90
C SER A 113 0.00 6.81 11.47
N LEU A 114 0.07 7.76 10.54
CA LEU A 114 0.46 7.51 9.15
C LEU A 114 1.91 7.05 9.06
N ARG A 115 2.82 7.65 9.84
CA ARG A 115 4.22 7.23 9.90
C ARG A 115 4.35 5.81 10.45
N SER A 116 3.64 5.44 11.51
CA SER A 116 3.69 4.08 12.06
C SER A 116 3.13 3.05 11.07
N SER A 117 1.96 3.32 10.49
CA SER A 117 1.36 2.46 9.47
C SER A 117 2.27 2.31 8.24
N HIS A 118 2.91 3.39 7.77
CA HIS A 118 3.87 3.31 6.67
C HIS A 118 5.08 2.42 7.01
N THR A 119 5.59 2.51 8.24
CA THR A 119 6.70 1.63 8.67
C THR A 119 6.29 0.16 8.76
N GLU A 120 5.08 -0.13 9.25
CA GLU A 120 4.52 -1.49 9.33
C GLU A 120 4.34 -2.08 7.94
N LEU A 121 3.68 -1.36 7.02
CA LEU A 121 3.48 -1.79 5.63
C LEU A 121 4.81 -2.04 4.91
N LYS A 122 5.83 -1.21 5.17
CA LYS A 122 7.17 -1.41 4.60
C LYS A 122 7.82 -2.69 5.11
N GLN A 123 7.64 -3.01 6.39
CA GLN A 123 8.13 -4.26 6.98
C GLN A 123 7.39 -5.47 6.40
N GLU A 124 6.05 -5.43 6.33
CA GLU A 124 5.24 -6.49 5.73
C GLU A 124 5.59 -6.73 4.28
N LEU A 125 5.75 -5.68 3.48
CA LEU A 125 6.16 -5.79 2.07
C LEU A 125 7.54 -6.44 1.94
N SER A 126 8.49 -6.09 2.81
CA SER A 126 9.81 -6.71 2.82
C SER A 126 9.76 -8.20 3.20
N LYS A 127 8.85 -8.58 4.10
CA LYS A 127 8.65 -9.96 4.52
C LYS A 127 8.00 -10.77 3.40
N LEU A 128 6.90 -10.26 2.83
CA LEU A 128 6.21 -10.88 1.70
C LEU A 128 7.12 -11.04 0.47
N ALA A 129 8.01 -10.08 0.21
CA ALA A 129 8.98 -10.19 -0.87
C ALA A 129 9.96 -11.37 -0.67
N LYS A 130 10.39 -11.62 0.57
CA LYS A 130 11.25 -12.77 0.92
C LYS A 130 10.48 -14.09 0.82
N GLU A 131 9.30 -14.16 1.44
CA GLU A 131 8.42 -15.34 1.37
C GLU A 131 8.08 -15.70 -0.08
N LYS A 132 7.78 -14.70 -0.93
CA LYS A 132 7.57 -14.90 -2.37
C LYS A 132 8.80 -15.48 -3.06
N ALA A 133 10.00 -14.95 -2.78
CA ALA A 133 11.22 -15.43 -3.41
C ALA A 133 11.56 -16.88 -3.00
N GLU A 134 11.32 -17.23 -1.73
CA GLU A 134 11.47 -18.59 -1.20
C GLU A 134 10.49 -19.56 -1.89
N VAL A 135 9.21 -19.21 -1.97
CA VAL A 135 8.20 -20.03 -2.65
C VAL A 135 8.51 -20.19 -4.14
N GLU A 136 8.95 -19.13 -4.82
CA GLU A 136 9.35 -19.24 -6.23
C GLU A 136 10.57 -20.14 -6.42
N MET A 137 11.50 -20.18 -5.47
CA MET A 137 12.66 -21.07 -5.51
C MET A 137 12.21 -22.54 -5.38
N ILE A 138 11.40 -22.85 -4.37
CA ILE A 138 10.84 -24.20 -4.16
C ILE A 138 10.05 -24.65 -5.40
N LEU A 139 9.23 -23.77 -5.98
CA LEU A 139 8.45 -24.08 -7.18
C LEU A 139 9.33 -24.41 -8.40
N ARG A 140 10.48 -23.73 -8.55
CA ARG A 140 11.43 -24.04 -9.63
C ARG A 140 12.08 -25.39 -9.42
N GLU A 141 12.48 -25.70 -8.19
CA GLU A 141 13.06 -27.00 -7.82
C GLU A 141 12.06 -28.14 -8.03
N GLU A 142 10.82 -28.01 -7.54
CA GLU A 142 9.75 -28.99 -7.74
C GLU A 142 9.42 -29.19 -9.24
N ARG A 143 9.39 -28.10 -10.02
CA ARG A 143 9.20 -28.19 -11.47
C ARG A 143 10.33 -29.00 -12.11
N GLN A 144 11.58 -28.73 -11.74
CA GLN A 144 12.74 -29.41 -12.29
C GLN A 144 12.74 -30.89 -11.91
N THR A 145 12.45 -31.25 -10.66
CA THR A 145 12.37 -32.65 -10.22
C THR A 145 11.24 -33.38 -10.94
N ARG A 146 10.08 -32.76 -11.11
CA ARG A 146 8.95 -33.31 -11.88
C ARG A 146 9.28 -33.52 -13.35
N GLU A 147 9.97 -32.57 -13.98
CA GLU A 147 10.41 -32.69 -15.38
C GLU A 147 11.40 -33.86 -15.53
N HIS A 148 12.37 -34.00 -14.61
CA HIS A 148 13.30 -35.14 -14.59
C HIS A 148 12.59 -36.48 -14.39
N ALA A 149 11.65 -36.56 -13.44
CA ALA A 149 10.87 -37.77 -13.19
C ALA A 149 10.01 -38.15 -14.41
N THR A 150 9.40 -37.16 -15.06
CA THR A 150 8.61 -37.37 -16.30
C THR A 150 9.50 -37.91 -17.42
N ALA A 151 10.68 -37.33 -17.61
CA ALA A 151 11.65 -37.79 -18.62
C ALA A 151 12.14 -39.22 -18.34
N ALA A 152 12.39 -39.57 -17.07
CA ALA A 152 12.75 -40.94 -16.67
C ALA A 152 11.62 -41.94 -16.93
N ASN A 153 10.37 -41.57 -16.63
CA ASN A 153 9.20 -42.41 -16.89
C ASN A 153 8.97 -42.63 -18.40
N ILE A 154 9.13 -41.59 -19.23
CA ILE A 154 9.03 -41.72 -20.69
C ILE A 154 10.09 -42.71 -21.21
N LYS A 155 11.33 -42.63 -20.72
CA LYS A 155 12.39 -43.58 -21.09
C LYS A 155 12.05 -45.01 -20.68
N LEU A 156 11.61 -45.21 -19.44
CA LEU A 156 11.22 -46.54 -18.95
C LEU A 156 10.09 -47.15 -19.79
N LEU A 157 9.06 -46.36 -20.11
CA LEU A 157 7.96 -46.81 -20.97
C LEU A 157 8.45 -47.20 -22.37
N HIS A 158 9.37 -46.41 -22.95
CA HIS A 158 9.95 -46.72 -24.24
C HIS A 158 10.79 -48.00 -24.23
N GLU A 159 11.63 -48.19 -23.21
CA GLU A 159 12.42 -49.41 -23.00
C GLU A 159 11.51 -50.64 -22.88
N TYR A 160 10.42 -50.53 -22.12
CA TYR A 160 9.45 -51.61 -21.99
C TYR A 160 8.73 -51.94 -23.30
N GLU A 161 8.32 -50.92 -24.06
CA GLU A 161 7.66 -51.12 -25.35
C GLU A 161 8.56 -51.88 -26.33
N ILE A 162 9.84 -51.51 -26.42
CA ILE A 162 10.84 -52.22 -27.24
C ILE A 162 10.92 -53.69 -26.81
N LEU A 163 11.04 -53.93 -25.50
CA LEU A 163 11.21 -55.28 -24.97
C LEU A 163 9.96 -56.14 -25.22
N ARG A 164 8.77 -55.57 -25.05
CA ARG A 164 7.49 -56.19 -25.39
C ARG A 164 7.41 -56.54 -26.89
N SER A 165 7.74 -55.61 -27.78
CA SER A 165 7.74 -55.86 -29.23
C SER A 165 8.70 -56.99 -29.62
N ARG A 166 9.93 -56.97 -29.09
CA ARG A 166 10.91 -58.05 -29.36
C ARG A 166 10.44 -59.42 -28.88
N LEU A 167 9.75 -59.48 -27.74
CA LEU A 167 9.19 -60.74 -27.25
C LEU A 167 8.05 -61.24 -28.13
N GLU A 168 7.22 -60.33 -28.64
CA GLU A 168 6.18 -60.62 -29.63
C GLU A 168 6.76 -61.17 -30.93
N GLU A 169 7.87 -60.62 -31.42
CA GLU A 169 8.61 -61.15 -32.57
C GLU A 169 9.19 -62.55 -32.33
N CYS A 170 9.42 -62.94 -31.07
CA CYS A 170 9.82 -64.30 -30.73
C CYS A 170 8.64 -65.29 -30.72
N SER A 171 7.39 -64.82 -30.85
CA SER A 171 6.21 -65.68 -30.87
C SER A 171 6.20 -66.58 -32.10
N VAL A 172 5.79 -67.83 -31.89
CA VAL A 172 5.61 -68.82 -32.96
C VAL A 172 4.64 -68.31 -34.04
N SER A 173 3.60 -67.55 -33.65
CA SER A 173 2.67 -66.92 -34.59
C SER A 173 3.37 -65.94 -35.55
N PHE A 174 4.27 -65.11 -35.00
CA PHE A 174 5.03 -64.14 -35.78
C PHE A 174 6.01 -64.84 -36.72
N LEU A 175 6.71 -65.87 -36.23
CA LEU A 175 7.63 -66.67 -37.04
C LEU A 175 6.91 -67.39 -38.18
N ILE A 176 5.72 -67.97 -37.93
CA ILE A 176 4.89 -68.60 -38.97
C ILE A 176 4.44 -67.57 -40.01
N GLU A 177 4.03 -66.36 -39.61
CA GLU A 177 3.63 -65.30 -40.55
C GLU A 177 4.82 -64.76 -41.38
N GLU A 178 6.00 -64.68 -40.79
CA GLU A 178 7.25 -64.27 -41.44
C GLU A 178 7.74 -65.35 -42.41
N GLU A 179 7.64 -66.62 -42.02
CA GLU A 179 8.04 -67.78 -42.85
C GLU A 179 7.03 -68.07 -43.97
N ASN A 180 5.72 -67.91 -43.76
CA ASN A 180 4.70 -68.03 -44.81
C ASN A 180 4.83 -66.95 -45.90
N LYS A 181 5.49 -65.81 -45.62
CA LYS A 181 5.86 -64.82 -46.64
C LYS A 181 7.07 -65.26 -47.47
N LEU A 182 7.86 -66.23 -46.99
CA LEU A 182 9.11 -66.68 -47.58
C LEU A 182 9.02 -68.10 -48.18
N VAL A 183 8.10 -68.95 -47.72
CA VAL A 183 7.92 -70.35 -48.15
C VAL A 183 6.42 -70.68 -48.22
N LEU A 184 5.98 -71.21 -49.37
CA LEU A 184 4.56 -71.46 -49.70
C LEU A 184 4.02 -72.83 -49.24
N ASP A 185 4.81 -73.68 -48.58
CA ASP A 185 4.46 -75.08 -48.29
C ASP A 185 4.69 -75.51 -46.81
N ALA A 186 4.06 -74.84 -45.84
CA ALA A 186 4.19 -75.16 -44.40
C ALA A 186 3.23 -76.27 -43.91
N SER A 187 3.30 -77.48 -44.47
CA SER A 187 2.39 -78.59 -44.09
C SER A 187 3.08 -79.87 -43.57
N ILE A 188 4.34 -79.79 -43.11
CA ILE A 188 5.07 -80.92 -42.52
C ILE A 188 5.32 -80.67 -41.02
N PRO A 189 5.03 -81.66 -40.12
CA PRO A 189 5.26 -81.53 -38.67
C PRO A 189 6.71 -81.21 -38.24
N SER A 190 7.69 -81.47 -39.11
CA SER A 190 9.12 -81.19 -38.87
C SER A 190 9.40 -79.69 -38.84
N ASP A 191 8.84 -78.93 -39.79
CA ASP A 191 9.06 -77.48 -39.90
C ASP A 191 8.50 -76.75 -38.66
N ALA A 192 7.35 -77.21 -38.15
CA ALA A 192 6.76 -76.68 -36.91
C ALA A 192 7.66 -76.88 -35.67
N ILE A 193 8.44 -77.97 -35.61
CA ILE A 193 9.39 -78.22 -34.52
C ILE A 193 10.59 -77.28 -34.62
N ASP A 194 11.06 -76.99 -35.82
CA ASP A 194 12.18 -76.08 -36.08
C ASP A 194 11.81 -74.62 -35.78
N ILE A 195 10.59 -74.20 -36.11
CA ILE A 195 10.04 -72.88 -35.71
C ILE A 195 9.99 -72.76 -34.18
N LEU A 196 9.54 -73.80 -33.48
CA LEU A 196 9.51 -73.81 -32.01
C LEU A 196 10.92 -73.76 -31.41
N SER A 197 11.90 -74.43 -32.02
CA SER A 197 13.30 -74.34 -31.58
C SER A 197 13.86 -72.94 -31.79
N THR A 198 13.60 -72.35 -32.96
CA THR A 198 14.01 -70.98 -33.30
C THR A 198 13.39 -69.95 -32.35
N SER A 199 12.11 -70.12 -32.00
CA SER A 199 11.43 -69.34 -30.98
C SER A 199 12.14 -69.45 -29.63
N ASP A 200 12.44 -70.68 -29.17
CA ASP A 200 13.12 -70.90 -27.89
C ASP A 200 14.53 -70.29 -27.86
N ASP A 201 15.27 -70.34 -28.96
CA ASP A 201 16.60 -69.73 -29.09
C ASP A 201 16.52 -68.19 -29.04
N ARG A 202 15.60 -67.59 -29.81
CA ARG A 202 15.35 -66.14 -29.79
C ARG A 202 14.90 -65.65 -28.41
N ILE A 203 13.98 -66.35 -27.75
CA ILE A 203 13.57 -66.04 -26.36
C ILE A 203 14.76 -66.18 -25.39
N GLY A 204 15.64 -67.16 -25.61
CA GLY A 204 16.84 -67.38 -24.79
C GLY A 204 17.82 -66.21 -24.86
N LEU A 205 18.11 -65.74 -26.07
CA LEU A 205 18.96 -64.57 -26.30
C LEU A 205 18.35 -63.31 -25.69
N LEU A 206 17.05 -63.11 -25.88
CA LEU A 206 16.34 -61.93 -25.39
C LEU A 206 16.25 -61.88 -23.85
N LEU A 207 16.18 -63.04 -23.19
CA LEU A 207 16.29 -63.15 -21.74
C LEU A 207 17.68 -62.75 -21.23
N ALA A 208 18.75 -63.16 -21.93
CA ALA A 208 20.12 -62.79 -21.57
C ALA A 208 20.35 -61.28 -21.75
N GLU A 209 19.82 -60.69 -22.83
CA GLU A 209 19.86 -59.23 -23.04
C GLU A 209 19.11 -58.47 -21.94
N ALA A 210 17.90 -58.92 -21.56
CA ALA A 210 17.11 -58.27 -20.52
C ALA A 210 17.78 -58.32 -19.14
N GLN A 211 18.51 -59.41 -18.83
CA GLN A 211 19.25 -59.54 -17.57
C GLN A 211 20.48 -58.63 -17.50
N LEU A 212 21.11 -58.31 -18.64
CA LEU A 212 22.21 -57.33 -18.73
C LEU A 212 21.72 -55.87 -18.65
N LEU A 213 20.44 -55.62 -18.96
CA LEU A 213 19.80 -54.31 -18.87
C LEU A 213 19.21 -54.02 -17.47
N ALA A 214 19.12 -55.04 -16.60
CA ALA A 214 18.70 -54.85 -15.22
C ALA A 214 19.74 -53.98 -14.48
N PRO A 215 19.33 -52.95 -13.71
CA PRO A 215 20.28 -52.06 -13.05
C PRO A 215 21.17 -52.83 -12.08
N ASP A 216 22.49 -52.68 -12.21
CA ASP A 216 23.44 -53.17 -11.23
C ASP A 216 23.22 -52.43 -9.91
N VAL A 217 22.77 -53.16 -8.89
CA VAL A 217 22.35 -52.65 -7.57
C VAL A 217 23.47 -51.87 -6.86
N GLU A 218 24.71 -52.02 -7.30
CA GLU A 218 25.91 -51.46 -6.67
C GLU A 218 26.23 -50.02 -7.15
N THR A 219 25.77 -49.62 -8.35
CA THR A 219 26.08 -48.29 -8.93
C THR A 219 25.09 -47.19 -8.49
N THR A 220 23.95 -47.57 -7.91
CA THR A 220 22.90 -46.65 -7.44
C THR A 220 23.22 -46.00 -6.09
N ILE A 221 24.17 -46.54 -5.32
CA ILE A 221 24.51 -46.08 -3.97
C ILE A 221 25.43 -44.83 -4.00
N ALA A 222 26.23 -44.64 -5.06
CA ALA A 222 27.27 -43.62 -5.10
C ALA A 222 26.77 -42.17 -5.36
N GLY A 223 25.48 -41.96 -5.61
CA GLY A 223 24.91 -40.67 -6.01
C GLY A 223 23.75 -40.16 -5.15
N ARG A 224 23.73 -40.49 -3.85
CA ARG A 224 22.69 -40.06 -2.91
C ARG A 224 22.79 -38.56 -2.60
N ASN A 225 22.08 -37.75 -3.38
CA ASN A 225 21.62 -36.44 -2.95
C ASN A 225 20.18 -36.59 -2.43
N LEU A 226 19.95 -36.09 -1.22
CA LEU A 226 18.84 -36.46 -0.31
C LEU A 226 17.43 -36.00 -0.70
N ASP A 227 17.23 -35.33 -1.84
CA ASP A 227 15.97 -34.61 -2.10
C ASP A 227 15.11 -35.19 -3.24
N GLY A 228 15.60 -36.23 -3.93
CA GLY A 228 14.90 -36.94 -5.02
C GLY A 228 14.68 -38.44 -4.77
N GLU A 229 14.93 -38.89 -3.55
CA GLU A 229 15.10 -40.30 -3.19
C GLU A 229 13.84 -41.13 -3.43
N TYR A 230 12.64 -40.57 -3.24
CA TYR A 230 11.41 -41.35 -3.37
C TYR A 230 11.06 -41.71 -4.83
N SER A 231 11.19 -40.77 -5.77
CA SER A 231 10.81 -40.99 -7.17
C SER A 231 11.79 -41.91 -7.90
N LYS A 232 13.10 -41.80 -7.61
CA LYS A 232 14.10 -42.65 -8.25
C LYS A 232 13.97 -44.10 -7.78
N THR A 233 13.76 -44.30 -6.48
CA THR A 233 13.57 -45.62 -5.89
C THR A 233 12.28 -46.28 -6.39
N ALA A 234 11.19 -45.51 -6.56
CA ALA A 234 9.94 -46.03 -7.13
C ALA A 234 10.08 -46.43 -8.61
N VAL A 235 10.81 -45.65 -9.43
CA VAL A 235 11.06 -45.99 -10.84
C VAL A 235 11.97 -47.21 -10.97
N ASP A 236 12.98 -47.35 -10.12
CA ASP A 236 13.86 -48.51 -10.12
C ASP A 236 13.12 -49.79 -9.65
N GLU A 237 12.23 -49.67 -8.67
CA GLU A 237 11.35 -50.76 -8.23
C GLU A 237 10.35 -51.16 -9.33
N LEU A 238 9.74 -50.19 -10.03
CA LEU A 238 8.88 -50.47 -11.19
C LEU A 238 9.66 -51.14 -12.32
N ARG A 239 10.89 -50.69 -12.61
CA ARG A 239 11.76 -51.31 -13.62
C ARG A 239 12.04 -52.77 -13.27
N LYS A 240 12.29 -53.05 -11.99
CA LYS A 240 12.50 -54.42 -11.49
C LYS A 240 11.25 -55.28 -11.64
N GLN A 241 10.10 -54.81 -11.16
CA GLN A 241 8.83 -55.55 -11.28
C GLN A 241 8.49 -55.86 -12.75
N LEU A 242 8.75 -54.91 -13.64
CA LEU A 242 8.51 -55.06 -15.07
C LEU A 242 9.47 -56.08 -15.71
N ALA A 243 10.73 -56.07 -15.31
CA ALA A 243 11.72 -57.07 -15.73
C ALA A 243 11.34 -58.47 -15.25
N ASP A 244 10.87 -58.62 -14.01
CA ASP A 244 10.42 -59.90 -13.46
C ASP A 244 9.21 -60.45 -14.24
N VAL A 245 8.18 -59.63 -14.47
CA VAL A 245 7.01 -59.99 -15.29
C VAL A 245 7.42 -60.41 -16.71
N TYR A 246 8.37 -59.70 -17.30
CA TYR A 246 8.90 -60.02 -18.62
C TYR A 246 9.60 -61.37 -18.66
N VAL A 247 10.49 -61.62 -17.70
CA VAL A 247 11.24 -62.87 -17.58
C VAL A 247 10.30 -64.05 -17.38
N ASP A 248 9.26 -63.90 -16.55
CA ASP A 248 8.27 -64.94 -16.32
C ASP A 248 7.42 -65.20 -17.57
N ASN A 249 7.04 -64.14 -18.32
CA ASN A 249 6.34 -64.31 -19.60
C ASN A 249 7.17 -65.10 -20.62
N ALA A 250 8.46 -64.76 -20.74
CA ALA A 250 9.39 -65.45 -21.63
C ALA A 250 9.57 -66.94 -21.23
N LYS A 251 9.70 -67.24 -19.94
CA LYS A 251 9.75 -68.62 -19.44
C LYS A 251 8.47 -69.40 -19.76
N LEU A 252 7.30 -68.78 -19.54
CA LEU A 252 6.00 -69.39 -19.85
C LEU A 252 5.87 -69.72 -21.35
N ARG A 253 6.32 -68.83 -22.23
CA ARG A 253 6.34 -69.08 -23.69
C ARG A 253 7.25 -70.26 -24.04
N LYS A 254 8.45 -70.35 -23.48
CA LYS A 254 9.33 -71.53 -23.66
C LYS A 254 8.69 -72.83 -23.17
N GLN A 255 8.03 -72.80 -22.02
CA GLN A 255 7.32 -73.97 -21.49
C GLN A 255 6.19 -74.40 -22.43
N MET A 256 5.41 -73.44 -22.94
CA MET A 256 4.37 -73.71 -23.93
C MET A 256 4.95 -74.33 -25.21
N ASN A 257 6.04 -73.79 -25.74
CA ASN A 257 6.73 -74.35 -26.90
C ASN A 257 7.14 -75.81 -26.68
N SER A 258 7.65 -76.13 -25.49
CA SER A 258 8.00 -77.50 -25.09
C SER A 258 6.79 -78.44 -25.07
N VAL A 259 5.65 -78.00 -24.51
CA VAL A 259 4.41 -78.79 -24.48
C VAL A 259 3.88 -79.05 -25.89
N ILE A 260 3.88 -78.03 -26.76
CA ILE A 260 3.45 -78.18 -28.17
C ILE A 260 4.38 -79.15 -28.90
N ARG A 261 5.70 -79.02 -28.72
CA ARG A 261 6.69 -79.91 -29.33
C ARG A 261 6.48 -81.36 -28.91
N TYR A 262 6.23 -81.61 -27.61
CA TYR A 262 5.90 -82.94 -27.10
C TYR A 262 4.61 -83.49 -27.75
N ALA A 263 3.55 -82.67 -27.84
CA ALA A 263 2.31 -83.06 -28.50
C ALA A 263 2.53 -83.42 -29.99
N LEU A 264 3.28 -82.60 -30.75
CA LEU A 264 3.61 -82.84 -32.16
C LEU A 264 4.42 -84.14 -32.35
N GLN A 265 5.40 -84.40 -31.47
CA GLN A 265 6.19 -85.64 -31.51
C GLN A 265 5.36 -86.88 -31.18
N THR A 266 4.42 -86.79 -30.23
CA THR A 266 3.50 -87.89 -29.91
C THR A 266 2.48 -88.15 -31.03
N ALA A 267 1.97 -87.11 -31.67
CA ALA A 267 1.07 -87.23 -32.83
C ALA A 267 1.78 -87.77 -34.09
N GLY A 268 3.08 -87.50 -34.25
CA GLY A 268 3.90 -88.12 -35.30
C GLY A 268 4.10 -89.62 -35.08
N ARG A 269 4.31 -90.06 -33.83
CA ARG A 269 4.48 -91.48 -33.47
C ARG A 269 3.19 -92.31 -33.55
N SER A 270 2.01 -91.70 -33.51
CA SER A 270 0.74 -92.42 -33.64
C SER A 270 0.35 -92.74 -35.09
N LYS A 271 0.99 -92.11 -36.10
CA LYS A 271 0.78 -92.46 -37.51
C LYS A 271 1.58 -93.68 -37.97
N ASP A 272 2.60 -94.10 -37.20
CA ASP A 272 3.42 -95.28 -37.51
C ASP A 272 2.90 -96.57 -36.84
N ASN A 273 1.84 -96.50 -36.03
CA ASN A 273 1.25 -97.66 -35.34
C ASN A 273 -0.28 -97.65 -35.49
N GLU A 274 -0.78 -97.91 -36.70
CA GLU A 274 -2.08 -98.55 -36.89
C GLU A 274 -1.87 -100.06 -37.09
N GLU A 275 -1.87 -100.83 -36.01
CA GLU A 275 -2.57 -102.13 -35.98
C GLU A 275 -2.80 -102.60 -34.52
N GLU A 276 -4.05 -103.01 -34.29
CA GLU A 276 -4.58 -103.83 -33.20
C GLU A 276 -4.69 -103.27 -31.76
N SER A 277 -5.90 -102.80 -31.45
CA SER A 277 -6.52 -102.92 -30.12
C SER A 277 -6.84 -104.39 -29.78
N PRO A 278 -6.93 -104.78 -28.49
CA PRO A 278 -8.26 -104.75 -27.87
C PRO A 278 -8.31 -104.39 -26.36
N SER A 279 -9.54 -104.08 -25.95
CA SER A 279 -10.04 -103.57 -24.68
C SER A 279 -9.90 -104.52 -23.48
N THR A 280 -9.73 -103.98 -22.25
CA THR A 280 -10.40 -104.54 -21.06
C THR A 280 -10.52 -103.55 -19.89
N LYS A 281 -11.69 -103.60 -19.27
CA LYS A 281 -12.22 -102.79 -18.15
C LYS A 281 -11.56 -103.15 -16.80
N THR A 282 -11.75 -102.25 -15.82
CA THR A 282 -12.19 -102.44 -14.40
C THR A 282 -11.43 -101.44 -13.52
N ALA A 283 -11.96 -100.34 -12.94
CA ALA A 283 -13.08 -100.05 -12.01
C ALA A 283 -12.53 -99.57 -10.63
N LEU A 284 -13.34 -98.73 -9.94
CA LEU A 284 -13.23 -98.21 -8.55
C LEU A 284 -12.34 -96.96 -8.33
N THR A 285 -12.71 -95.89 -7.61
CA THR A 285 -13.94 -95.42 -6.91
C THR A 285 -13.67 -94.00 -6.35
N LYS A 286 -14.73 -93.15 -6.29
CA LYS A 286 -15.05 -92.08 -5.29
C LYS A 286 -14.05 -90.90 -5.12
N SER A 287 -14.43 -89.64 -4.87
CA SER A 287 -15.61 -89.07 -4.18
C SER A 287 -15.87 -87.60 -4.60
N LEU A 288 -17.09 -87.14 -4.35
CA LEU A 288 -17.55 -85.75 -4.30
C LEU A 288 -16.95 -84.93 -3.14
N ASP A 289 -17.07 -83.61 -3.31
CA ASP A 289 -17.30 -82.52 -2.34
C ASP A 289 -16.17 -82.02 -1.42
N GLY A 290 -16.05 -80.69 -1.40
CA GLY A 290 -15.30 -79.88 -0.42
C GLY A 290 -14.79 -78.58 -1.01
#